data_AF-A0ABC9SGN7-F1
#
_entry.id   AF-A0ABC9SGN7-F1
#
_cell.length_a   1.000
_cell.length_b   1.000
_cell.length_c   1.000
_cell.angle_alpha   90.00
_cell.angle_beta   90.00
_cell.angle_gamma   90.00
#
_symmetry.space_group_name_H-M   'P 1'
#
loop_
_entity.id
_entity.type
_entity.pdbx_description
1 polymer ?
#
loop_
_entity_poly.entity_id
_entity_poly.type
_entity_poly.pdbx_seq_one_letter_code
_entity_poly.pdbx_strand_id
1 'polypeptide(L)'
;MGYWWGPKWESLNPPSFQYGRSYQDGSSPRRFGPNVPYTQFWNPIDGFVSEYATSNYGEDRADIGGAIQGRHFSYLNEICAVDPIVAAKVRLTSMK
;
A
#
# COMPACT_ATOMS: atom_id res chain seq x y z
N MET A 1 -1.51 25.40 -10.07
CA MET A 1 -0.85 24.08 -9.94
C MET A 1 -1.91 22.99 -9.98
N GLY A 2 -1.87 22.08 -10.95
CA GLY A 2 -2.93 21.08 -11.14
C GLY A 2 -2.70 19.80 -10.33
N TYR A 3 -3.70 19.40 -9.54
CA TYR A 3 -3.77 18.18 -8.72
C TYR A 3 -4.01 16.91 -9.58
N TRP A 4 -3.22 16.68 -10.63
CA TRP A 4 -3.50 15.64 -11.63
C TRP A 4 -3.13 14.20 -11.22
N TRP A 5 -2.69 13.97 -9.97
CA TRP A 5 -2.17 12.67 -9.52
C TRP A 5 -3.00 12.00 -8.41
N GLY A 6 -4.07 12.65 -7.91
CA GLY A 6 -4.94 12.13 -6.84
C GLY A 6 -5.97 11.09 -7.32
N PRO A 7 -6.82 11.40 -8.32
CA PRO A 7 -8.02 10.61 -8.60
C PRO A 7 -7.73 9.16 -9.01
N LYS A 8 -6.70 8.95 -9.84
CA LYS A 8 -6.36 7.61 -10.32
C LYS A 8 -5.81 6.73 -9.21
N TRP A 9 -5.04 7.29 -8.28
CA TRP A 9 -4.50 6.53 -7.15
C TRP A 9 -5.60 6.15 -6.17
N GLU A 10 -6.42 7.13 -5.77
CA GLU A 10 -7.53 6.89 -4.85
C GLU A 10 -8.59 5.95 -5.44
N SER A 11 -8.80 5.99 -6.76
CA SER A 11 -9.71 5.06 -7.46
C SER A 11 -9.27 3.60 -7.43
N LEU A 12 -8.01 3.31 -7.08
CA LEU A 12 -7.52 1.94 -6.90
C LEU A 12 -7.88 1.38 -5.52
N ASN A 13 -8.16 2.23 -4.53
CA ASN A 13 -8.51 1.78 -3.20
C ASN A 13 -9.88 1.06 -3.22
N PRO A 14 -10.13 0.13 -2.28
CA PRO A 14 -11.45 -0.47 -2.11
C PRO A 14 -12.53 0.62 -1.99
N PRO A 15 -13.72 0.46 -2.61
CA PRO A 15 -14.74 1.52 -2.66
C PRO A 15 -15.22 2.06 -1.30
N SER A 16 -15.14 1.25 -0.25
CA SER A 16 -15.52 1.62 1.13
C SER A 16 -14.34 2.10 1.98
N PHE A 17 -13.13 2.13 1.42
CA PHE A 17 -11.93 2.55 2.13
C PHE A 17 -11.89 4.08 2.28
N GLN A 18 -11.62 4.53 3.51
CA GLN A 18 -11.38 5.91 3.88
C GLN A 18 -10.10 5.96 4.70
N TYR A 19 -9.13 6.74 4.21
CA TYR A 19 -7.88 6.97 4.91
C TYR A 19 -8.12 7.43 6.35
N GLY A 20 -7.33 6.87 7.29
CA GLY A 20 -7.38 7.22 8.71
C GLY A 20 -8.66 6.80 9.44
N ARG A 21 -9.58 6.10 8.76
CA ARG A 21 -10.87 5.70 9.35
C ARG A 21 -11.23 4.23 9.14
N SER A 22 -10.96 3.69 7.96
CA SER A 22 -11.33 2.31 7.62
C SER A 22 -10.40 1.25 8.18
N TYR A 23 -9.28 1.64 8.79
CA TYR A 23 -8.29 0.75 9.34
C TYR A 23 -7.88 1.21 10.74
N GLN A 24 -7.81 0.27 11.68
CA GLN A 24 -7.27 0.50 13.02
C GLN A 24 -5.93 -0.23 13.11
N ASP A 25 -4.91 0.43 13.65
CA ASP A 25 -3.58 -0.16 13.81
C ASP A 25 -3.66 -1.48 14.61
N GLY A 26 -2.99 -2.50 14.09
CA GLY A 26 -3.03 -3.88 14.59
C GLY A 26 -4.30 -4.67 14.28
N SER A 27 -5.30 -4.10 13.58
CA SER A 27 -6.59 -4.74 13.33
C SER A 27 -6.65 -5.56 12.04
N SER A 28 -5.54 -5.68 11.31
CA SER A 28 -5.52 -6.41 10.04
C SER A 28 -5.96 -7.88 10.22
N PRO A 29 -6.85 -8.37 9.34
CA PRO A 29 -7.23 -9.78 9.32
C PRO A 29 -6.07 -10.69 8.90
N ARG A 30 -5.06 -10.13 8.20
CA ARG A 30 -3.88 -10.88 7.73
C ARG A 30 -2.83 -11.07 8.81
N ARG A 31 -2.91 -10.34 9.94
CA ARG A 31 -1.93 -10.35 11.03
C ARG A 31 -1.65 -11.73 11.61
N PHE A 32 -2.61 -12.65 11.54
CA PHE A 32 -2.49 -14.03 12.04
C PHE A 32 -2.35 -15.07 10.92
N GLY A 33 -2.10 -14.62 9.68
CA GLY A 33 -1.88 -15.51 8.56
C GLY A 33 -0.56 -16.27 8.69
N PRO A 34 -0.48 -17.50 8.14
CA PRO A 34 0.81 -18.16 7.97
C PRO A 34 1.64 -17.29 7.02
N ASN A 35 2.84 -16.88 7.44
CA ASN A 35 3.80 -16.07 6.67
C ASN A 35 3.63 -14.54 6.71
N VAL A 36 3.17 -13.94 7.81
CA VAL A 36 3.33 -12.49 8.00
C VAL A 36 4.82 -12.17 8.23
N PRO A 37 5.50 -11.47 7.32
CA PRO A 37 6.92 -11.17 7.48
C PRO A 37 7.14 -10.13 8.58
N TYR A 38 8.27 -10.24 9.30
CA TYR A 38 8.64 -9.30 10.38
C TYR A 38 9.26 -8.01 9.82
N THR A 39 8.45 -7.25 9.08
CA THR A 39 8.83 -6.02 8.37
C THR A 39 7.67 -5.04 8.36
N GLN A 40 7.93 -3.75 8.15
CA GLN A 40 6.88 -2.75 7.95
C GLN A 40 6.09 -2.97 6.66
N PHE A 41 6.68 -3.62 5.65
CA PHE A 41 6.06 -3.91 4.36
C PHE A 41 5.51 -5.34 4.31
N TRP A 42 4.30 -5.53 4.80
CA TRP A 42 3.72 -6.87 4.96
C TRP A 42 2.30 -7.00 4.39
N ASN A 43 1.76 -5.93 3.80
CA ASN A 43 0.46 -5.90 3.14
C ASN A 43 -0.74 -6.23 4.06
N PRO A 44 -1.06 -5.35 5.05
CA PRO A 44 -2.07 -5.61 6.07
C PRO A 44 -3.49 -5.79 5.52
N ILE A 45 -3.83 -5.05 4.47
CA ILE A 45 -5.13 -5.09 3.80
C ILE A 45 -4.93 -4.84 2.31
N ASP A 46 -5.95 -5.15 1.51
CA ASP A 46 -5.93 -4.95 0.05
C ASP A 46 -5.55 -3.51 -0.31
N GLY A 47 -4.55 -3.39 -1.17
CA GLY A 47 -4.09 -2.13 -1.73
C GLY A 47 -3.05 -1.37 -0.92
N PHE A 48 -2.62 -1.86 0.24
CA PHE A 48 -1.69 -1.13 1.12
C PHE A 48 -0.46 -1.96 1.44
N VAL A 49 0.74 -1.37 1.36
CA VAL A 49 2.00 -2.08 1.65
C VAL A 49 2.30 -2.17 3.15
N SER A 50 1.78 -1.25 3.96
CA SER A 50 2.00 -1.14 5.40
C SER A 50 0.72 -0.69 6.12
N GLU A 51 0.71 -0.76 7.46
CA GLU A 51 -0.39 -0.20 8.26
C GLU A 51 -0.39 1.33 8.18
N TYR A 52 0.79 1.93 8.16
CA TYR A 52 0.96 3.38 8.10
C TYR A 52 0.43 4.00 6.79
N ALA A 53 0.56 3.27 5.68
CA ALA A 53 -0.02 3.62 4.38
C ALA A 53 -1.55 3.79 4.41
N THR A 54 -2.24 3.25 5.42
CA THR A 54 -3.69 3.42 5.56
C THR A 54 -4.10 4.76 6.17
N SER A 55 -3.14 5.52 6.70
CA SER A 55 -3.41 6.75 7.47
C SER A 55 -3.82 7.94 6.61
N ASN A 56 -3.13 8.17 5.48
CA ASN A 56 -3.46 9.21 4.52
C ASN A 56 -2.87 8.91 3.13
N TYR A 57 -3.39 9.62 2.12
CA TYR A 57 -2.94 9.53 0.73
C TYR A 57 -1.43 9.74 0.56
N GLY A 58 -0.85 10.65 1.34
CA GLY A 58 0.59 10.95 1.32
C GLY A 58 1.42 9.74 1.74
N GLU A 59 1.07 9.11 2.87
CA GLU A 59 1.81 7.94 3.37
C GLU A 59 1.68 6.74 2.47
N ASP A 60 0.50 6.49 1.90
CA ASP A 60 0.31 5.39 0.94
C ASP A 60 1.29 5.48 -0.24
N ARG A 61 1.46 6.70 -0.77
CA ARG A 61 2.41 6.95 -1.84
C ARG A 61 3.85 6.93 -1.36
N ALA A 62 4.11 7.51 -0.19
CA ALA A 62 5.44 7.59 0.38
C ALA A 62 5.99 6.20 0.70
N ASP A 63 5.18 5.31 1.24
CA ASP A 63 5.60 3.95 1.60
C ASP A 63 5.86 3.09 0.36
N ILE A 64 5.06 3.23 -0.71
CA ILE A 64 5.37 2.57 -1.99
C ILE A 64 6.66 3.14 -2.60
N GLY A 65 6.83 4.46 -2.58
CA GLY A 65 8.06 5.10 -3.03
C GLY A 65 9.28 4.70 -2.21
N GLY A 66 9.13 4.62 -0.90
CA GLY A 66 10.14 4.21 0.07
C GLY A 66 10.53 2.75 -0.07
N ALA A 67 9.56 1.85 -0.33
CA ALA A 67 9.84 0.46 -0.64
C ALA A 67 10.70 0.32 -1.91
N ILE A 68 10.42 1.10 -2.95
CA ILE A 68 11.19 1.13 -4.20
C ILE A 68 12.60 1.71 -3.97
N GLN A 69 12.70 2.91 -3.37
CA GLN A 69 13.97 3.61 -3.17
C GLN A 69 14.87 2.91 -2.14
N GLY A 70 14.29 2.37 -1.08
CA GLY A 70 14.95 1.58 -0.04
C GLY A 70 15.36 0.18 -0.50
N ARG A 71 15.09 -0.18 -1.76
CA ARG A 71 15.43 -1.49 -2.37
C ARG A 71 14.77 -2.67 -1.66
N HIS A 72 13.58 -2.50 -1.12
CA HIS A 72 12.76 -3.55 -0.50
C HIS A 72 12.04 -4.42 -1.56
N PHE A 73 12.70 -4.69 -2.68
CA PHE A 73 12.08 -5.33 -3.85
C PHE A 73 11.61 -6.76 -3.58
N SER A 74 12.25 -7.52 -2.68
CA SER A 74 11.78 -8.86 -2.31
C SER A 74 10.36 -8.82 -1.74
N TYR A 75 10.14 -8.01 -0.70
CA TYR A 75 8.83 -7.84 -0.07
C TYR A 75 7.83 -7.21 -1.03
N LEU A 76 8.23 -6.18 -1.78
CA LEU A 76 7.33 -5.51 -2.71
C LEU A 76 6.89 -6.44 -3.84
N ASN A 77 7.78 -7.29 -4.37
CA ASN A 77 7.45 -8.27 -5.39
C ASN A 77 6.50 -9.36 -4.86
N GLU A 78 6.74 -9.86 -3.64
CA GLU A 78 5.85 -10.83 -2.99
C GLU A 78 4.45 -10.24 -2.79
N ILE A 79 4.36 -8.99 -2.31
CA ILE A 79 3.09 -8.28 -2.14
C ILE A 79 2.41 -8.09 -3.50
N CYS A 80 3.12 -7.60 -4.52
CA CYS A 80 2.55 -7.39 -5.85
C CYS A 80 2.10 -8.70 -6.52
N ALA A 81 2.64 -9.85 -6.13
CA ALA A 81 2.23 -11.15 -6.66
C ALA A 81 0.83 -11.58 -6.14
N VAL A 82 0.42 -11.11 -4.96
CA VAL A 82 -0.85 -11.49 -4.33
C VAL A 82 -1.87 -10.35 -4.26
N ASP A 83 -1.42 -9.10 -4.32
CA ASP A 83 -2.25 -7.90 -4.25
C ASP A 83 -2.16 -7.08 -5.55
N PRO A 84 -3.12 -7.24 -6.48
CA PRO A 84 -3.11 -6.53 -7.76
C PRO A 84 -3.33 -5.01 -7.61
N ILE A 85 -3.93 -4.54 -6.51
CA ILE A 85 -4.12 -3.12 -6.24
C ILE A 85 -2.77 -2.49 -5.90
N VAL A 86 -1.99 -3.13 -5.02
CA VAL A 86 -0.61 -2.69 -4.75
C VAL A 86 0.23 -2.72 -6.02
N ALA A 87 0.12 -3.77 -6.85
CA ALA A 87 0.83 -3.84 -8.12
C ALA A 87 0.47 -2.67 -9.06
N ALA A 88 -0.80 -2.28 -9.12
CA ALA A 88 -1.23 -1.11 -9.89
C ALA A 88 -0.64 0.20 -9.35
N LYS A 89 -0.62 0.39 -8.01
CA LYS A 89 -0.01 1.56 -7.36
C LYS A 89 1.50 1.64 -7.58
N VAL A 90 2.22 0.51 -7.51
CA VAL A 90 3.65 0.43 -7.83
C VAL A 90 3.91 0.87 -9.27
N ARG A 91 3.13 0.38 -10.23
CA ARG A 91 3.23 0.80 -11.64
C ARG A 91 3.01 2.31 -11.82
N LEU A 92 2.04 2.90 -11.12
CA LEU A 92 1.83 4.35 -11.13
C LEU A 92 2.98 5.15 -10.52
N THR A 93 3.76 4.54 -9.64
CA THR A 93 4.92 5.16 -9.00
C THR A 93 6.17 5.05 -9.87
N SER A 94 6.37 3.91 -10.55
CA SER A 94 7.55 3.64 -11.39
C SER A 94 7.46 4.20 -12.82
N MET A 95 6.28 4.61 -13.30
CA MET A 95 6.10 5.26 -14.62
C MET A 95 6.45 6.76 -14.62
N LYS A 96 7.42 7.18 -13.81
CA LYS A 96 7.92 8.56 -13.78
C LYS A 96 9.29 8.67 -14.43
#